data_AF-A0A0S4NQ75-F1
#
_entry.id   AF-A0A0S4NQ75-F1
#
_cell.length_a   1.000
_cell.length_b   1.000
_cell.length_c   1.000
_cell.angle_alpha   90.00
_cell.angle_beta   90.00
_cell.angle_gamma   90.00
#
_symmetry.space_group_name_H-M   'P 1'
#
loop_
_entity.id
_entity.type
_entity.pdbx_description
1 polymer ?
#
loop_
_entity_poly.entity_id
_entity_poly.type
_entity_poly.pdbx_seq_one_letter_code
_entity_poly.pdbx_strand_id
1 'polypeptide(L)'
;MEEEIRQTTDKAEVVIINDDTSQKLTFSNGGVDGEFEIIVTDKNPVPELFQPVGILPDGKYTIKGNYAGQDYREIKLNGAYEVYGNPEDGNVMITERDGGN
;
A
#
# COMPACT_ATOMS: atom_id res chain seq x y z
N MET A 1 -16.44 4.20 5.73
CA MET A 1 -17.02 4.36 4.38
C MET A 1 -17.14 2.93 3.85
N GLU A 2 -17.31 2.68 2.55
CA GLU A 2 -17.01 1.35 1.96
C GLU A 2 -16.22 1.62 0.67
N GLU A 3 -15.14 2.39 0.79
CA GLU A 3 -14.33 2.77 -0.37
C GLU A 3 -13.07 1.91 -0.41
N GLU A 4 -13.05 0.98 -1.37
CA GLU A 4 -11.88 0.20 -1.72
C GLU A 4 -11.27 0.78 -3.00
N ILE A 5 -10.00 1.19 -2.91
CA ILE A 5 -9.22 1.65 -4.06
C ILE A 5 -8.23 0.54 -4.41
N ARG A 6 -8.36 -0.02 -5.60
CA ARG A 6 -7.42 -1.02 -6.13
C ARG A 6 -6.57 -0.46 -7.26
N GLN A 7 -5.30 -0.82 -7.22
CA GLN A 7 -4.36 -0.61 -8.31
C GLN A 7 -3.63 -1.91 -8.58
N THR A 8 -3.72 -2.39 -9.82
CA THR A 8 -2.98 -3.55 -10.30
C THR A 8 -1.77 -3.09 -11.11
N THR A 9 -0.64 -3.74 -10.90
CA THR A 9 0.59 -3.52 -11.66
C THR A 9 1.23 -4.86 -11.98
N ASP A 10 1.85 -5.01 -13.15
CA ASP A 10 2.64 -6.19 -13.51
C ASP A 10 4.09 -6.07 -13.04
N LYS A 11 4.35 -5.11 -12.13
CA LYS A 11 5.68 -4.69 -11.69
C LYS A 11 5.88 -5.09 -10.25
N ALA A 12 7.06 -5.61 -9.98
CA ALA A 12 7.40 -6.19 -8.70
C ALA A 12 7.66 -5.15 -7.59
N GLU A 13 7.26 -3.88 -7.70
CA GLU A 13 7.55 -2.88 -6.67
C GLU A 13 6.44 -1.81 -6.51
N VAL A 14 6.15 -1.47 -5.26
CA VAL A 14 5.36 -0.30 -4.84
C VAL A 14 6.15 0.55 -3.86
N VAL A 15 6.01 1.85 -3.97
CA VAL A 15 6.61 2.84 -3.06
C VAL A 15 5.50 3.67 -2.43
N ILE A 16 5.51 3.74 -1.11
CA ILE A 16 4.70 4.65 -0.32
C ILE A 16 5.61 5.80 0.13
N ILE A 17 5.23 7.02 -0.22
CA ILE A 17 6.00 8.23 0.07
C ILE A 17 5.21 9.04 1.09
N ASN A 18 5.81 9.35 2.24
CA ASN A 18 5.28 10.37 3.14
C ASN A 18 5.57 11.75 2.54
N ASP A 19 4.53 12.51 2.23
CA ASP A 19 4.66 13.79 1.50
C ASP A 19 5.32 14.88 2.37
N ASP A 20 5.20 14.79 3.70
CA ASP A 20 5.75 15.78 4.62
C ASP A 20 7.25 15.58 4.90
N THR A 21 7.68 14.32 5.02
CA THR A 21 9.07 13.95 5.37
C THR A 21 9.87 13.45 4.17
N SER A 22 9.23 13.18 3.03
CA SER A 22 9.80 12.47 1.88
C SER A 22 10.35 11.08 2.20
N GLN A 23 10.00 10.50 3.36
CA GLN A 23 10.36 9.13 3.70
C GLN A 23 9.66 8.16 2.76
N LYS A 24 10.38 7.11 2.35
CA LYS A 24 9.87 6.09 1.43
C LYS A 24 9.83 4.73 2.12
N LEU A 25 8.72 4.02 1.93
CA LEU A 25 8.59 2.60 2.21
C LEU A 25 8.40 1.89 0.88
N THR A 26 9.17 0.84 0.66
CA THR A 26 9.16 0.10 -0.60
C THR A 26 8.79 -1.35 -0.31
N PHE A 27 7.85 -1.89 -1.07
CA PHE A 27 7.47 -3.28 -1.04
C PHE A 27 7.64 -3.89 -2.41
N SER A 28 7.91 -5.19 -2.46
CA SER A 28 8.09 -5.90 -3.72
C SER A 28 7.26 -7.16 -3.83
N ASN A 29 7.00 -7.61 -5.07
CA ASN A 29 6.32 -8.87 -5.34
C ASN A 29 7.22 -10.11 -5.07
N GLY A 30 8.22 -9.99 -4.20
CA GLY A 30 9.16 -11.09 -3.92
C GLY A 30 9.95 -11.61 -5.14
N GLY A 31 9.92 -10.90 -6.28
CA GLY A 31 10.50 -11.37 -7.55
C GLY A 31 9.63 -12.35 -8.33
N VAL A 32 8.35 -12.49 -7.97
CA VAL A 32 7.36 -13.26 -8.73
C VAL A 32 6.91 -12.44 -9.93
N ASP A 33 7.00 -13.03 -11.13
CA ASP A 33 6.39 -12.48 -12.33
C ASP A 33 4.88 -12.67 -12.24
N GLY A 34 4.12 -11.57 -12.22
CA GLY A 34 2.67 -11.63 -12.08
C GLY A 34 2.02 -10.28 -11.79
N GLU A 35 0.70 -10.31 -11.66
CA GLU A 35 -0.07 -9.17 -11.17
C GLU A 35 0.22 -8.94 -9.69
N PHE A 36 0.45 -7.69 -9.36
CA PHE A 36 0.69 -7.18 -8.02
C PHE A 36 -0.37 -6.14 -7.72
N GLU A 37 -1.16 -6.39 -6.68
CA GLU A 37 -2.27 -5.54 -6.27
C GLU A 37 -1.88 -4.68 -5.07
N ILE A 38 -2.23 -3.41 -5.16
CA ILE A 38 -2.20 -2.44 -4.09
C ILE A 38 -3.66 -2.13 -3.74
N ILE A 39 -4.07 -2.50 -2.54
CA ILE A 39 -5.45 -2.40 -2.07
C ILE A 39 -5.47 -1.41 -0.92
N VAL A 40 -6.14 -0.27 -1.10
CA VAL A 40 -6.45 0.64 0.01
C VAL A 40 -7.89 0.44 0.41
N THR A 41 -8.16 0.15 1.68
CA THR A 41 -9.51 -0.17 2.14
C THR A 41 -9.72 0.21 3.60
N ASP A 42 -10.95 0.52 3.99
CA ASP A 42 -11.38 0.62 5.39
C ASP A 42 -11.91 -0.73 5.93
N LYS A 43 -11.77 -1.80 5.14
CA LYS A 43 -12.30 -3.12 5.45
C LYS A 43 -11.51 -3.79 6.57
N ASN A 44 -12.24 -4.10 7.64
CA ASN A 44 -11.83 -5.01 8.70
C ASN A 44 -12.80 -6.20 8.79
N PRO A 45 -12.33 -7.43 9.06
CA PRO A 45 -10.93 -7.79 9.35
C PRO A 45 -10.07 -7.91 8.08
N VAL A 46 -8.78 -7.65 8.23
CA VAL A 46 -7.75 -7.94 7.23
C VAL A 46 -7.66 -9.47 7.03
N PRO A 47 -7.61 -9.98 5.78
CA PRO A 47 -7.49 -11.42 5.54
C PRO A 47 -6.20 -11.99 6.17
N GLU A 48 -6.24 -13.21 6.71
CA GLU A 48 -5.09 -13.84 7.39
C GLU A 48 -3.83 -14.02 6.50
N LEU A 49 -4.00 -13.96 5.18
CA LEU A 49 -2.92 -14.01 4.19
C LEU A 49 -2.05 -12.73 4.22
N PHE A 50 -2.60 -11.62 4.71
CA PHE A 50 -1.91 -10.34 4.80
C PHE A 50 -1.32 -10.15 6.20
N GLN A 51 -0.01 -9.96 6.26
CA GLN A 51 0.73 -9.78 7.52
C GLN A 51 1.14 -8.32 7.69
N PRO A 52 1.11 -7.78 8.93
CA PRO A 52 1.51 -6.39 9.17
C PRO A 52 2.99 -6.21 8.88
N VAL A 53 3.32 -5.22 8.06
CA VAL A 53 4.69 -4.93 7.61
C VAL A 53 5.12 -3.49 7.89
N GLY A 54 4.19 -2.60 8.17
CA GLY A 54 4.50 -1.21 8.48
C GLY A 54 3.32 -0.43 9.05
N ILE A 55 3.63 0.67 9.73
CA ILE A 55 2.64 1.62 10.24
C ILE A 55 2.94 2.98 9.62
N LEU A 56 1.90 3.58 9.05
CA LEU A 56 1.93 4.96 8.57
C LEU A 56 1.24 5.83 9.63
N PRO A 57 1.97 6.65 10.40
CA PRO A 57 1.34 7.58 11.33
C PRO A 57 0.45 8.59 10.60
N ASP A 58 -0.34 9.38 11.34
CA ASP A 58 -1.17 10.43 10.74
C ASP A 58 -0.34 11.37 9.86
N GLY A 59 -0.72 11.51 8.60
CA GLY A 59 0.01 12.30 7.62
C GLY A 59 -0.50 12.13 6.19
N LYS A 60 0.20 12.77 5.26
CA LYS A 60 -0.11 12.69 3.81
C LYS A 60 0.82 11.70 3.13
N TYR A 61 0.24 10.83 2.32
CA TYR A 61 0.99 9.79 1.63
C TYR A 61 0.63 9.71 0.15
N THR A 62 1.66 9.52 -0.67
CA THR A 62 1.52 9.19 -2.09
C THR A 62 2.01 7.77 -2.32
N ILE A 63 1.11 6.88 -2.77
CA ILE A 63 1.43 5.50 -3.15
C ILE A 63 1.61 5.42 -4.66
N LYS A 64 2.69 4.78 -5.09
CA LYS A 64 3.03 4.60 -6.51
C LYS A 64 3.47 3.16 -6.77
N GLY A 65 2.88 2.51 -7.77
CA GLY A 65 3.52 1.34 -8.39
C GLY A 65 4.75 1.80 -9.17
N ASN A 66 5.92 1.24 -8.90
CA ASN A 66 7.16 1.69 -9.51
C ASN A 66 7.62 0.69 -10.59
N TYR A 67 7.69 1.17 -11.84
CA TYR A 67 8.64 0.66 -12.82
C TYR A 67 9.62 1.78 -13.08
N ALA A 68 10.90 1.46 -13.22
CA ALA A 68 11.95 2.42 -13.56
C ALA A 68 11.53 3.35 -14.72
N GLY A 69 10.97 4.51 -14.41
CA GLY A 69 10.78 5.63 -15.33
C GLY A 69 9.44 5.80 -16.06
N GLN A 70 8.31 5.19 -15.66
CA GLN A 70 6.99 5.58 -16.23
C GLN A 70 5.90 5.76 -15.15
N ASP A 71 5.15 6.87 -15.30
CA ASP A 71 4.08 7.32 -14.40
C ASP A 71 2.90 6.34 -14.37
N TYR A 72 2.79 5.58 -13.28
CA TYR A 72 1.56 4.86 -12.93
C TYR A 72 0.63 5.72 -12.08
N ARG A 73 -0.63 5.29 -12.01
CA ARG A 73 -1.67 5.86 -11.15
C ARG A 73 -1.12 6.05 -9.73
N GLU A 74 -1.28 7.26 -9.22
CA GLU A 74 -0.92 7.61 -7.84
C GLU A 74 -2.18 7.54 -6.97
N ILE A 75 -2.05 6.96 -5.78
CA ILE A 75 -3.09 7.02 -4.76
C ILE A 75 -2.61 8.01 -3.70
N LYS A 76 -3.40 9.07 -3.48
CA LYS A 76 -3.11 10.06 -2.43
C LYS A 76 -3.98 9.77 -1.23
N LEU A 77 -3.33 9.58 -0.09
CA LEU A 77 -3.95 9.29 1.19
C LEU A 77 -3.66 10.41 2.18
N ASN A 78 -4.58 10.59 3.13
CA ASN A 78 -4.42 11.50 4.25
C ASN A 78 -5.03 10.83 5.48
N GLY A 79 -4.26 10.71 6.55
CA GLY A 79 -4.67 9.97 7.75
C GLY A 79 -3.59 9.03 8.26
N ALA A 80 -3.95 8.20 9.23
CA ALA A 80 -3.10 7.12 9.74
C ALA A 80 -3.53 5.78 9.12
N TYR A 81 -2.55 4.94 8.77
CA TYR A 81 -2.79 3.67 8.11
C TYR A 81 -1.89 2.57 8.64
N GLU A 82 -2.32 1.33 8.50
CA GLU A 82 -1.50 0.15 8.69
C GLU A 82 -1.28 -0.54 7.34
N VAL A 83 -0.05 -1.00 7.10
CA VAL A 83 0.34 -1.62 5.85
C VAL A 83 0.57 -3.09 6.10
N TYR A 84 -0.04 -3.91 5.25
CA TYR A 84 0.07 -5.35 5.26
C TYR A 84 0.63 -5.83 3.92
N GLY A 85 1.48 -6.84 3.97
CA GLY A 85 2.00 -7.54 2.81
C GLY A 85 1.56 -8.99 2.82
N ASN A 86 1.18 -9.52 1.67
CA ASN A 86 1.01 -10.95 1.48
C ASN A 86 2.36 -11.58 1.10
N PRO A 87 2.93 -12.48 1.91
CA PRO A 87 4.21 -13.11 1.60
C PRO A 87 4.16 -14.11 0.43
N GLU A 88 2.97 -14.55 0.01
CA GLU A 88 2.81 -15.54 -1.08
C GLU A 88 2.89 -14.91 -2.47
N ASP A 89 2.32 -13.71 -2.64
CA ASP A 89 2.15 -13.02 -3.92
C ASP A 89 2.53 -11.54 -3.86
N GLY A 90 3.17 -11.13 -2.76
CA GLY A 90 3.64 -9.77 -2.52
C GLY A 90 2.57 -8.69 -2.36
N ASN A 91 1.29 -8.98 -2.58
CA ASN A 91 0.23 -7.99 -2.61
C ASN A 91 0.24 -7.12 -1.36
N VAL A 92 -0.07 -5.84 -1.53
CA VAL A 92 -0.04 -4.86 -0.45
C VAL A 92 -1.45 -4.39 -0.15
N MET A 93 -1.85 -4.51 1.12
CA MET A 93 -3.09 -3.95 1.64
C MET A 93 -2.77 -2.83 2.61
N ILE A 94 -3.44 -1.69 2.46
CA ILE A 94 -3.28 -0.51 3.30
C ILE A 94 -4.64 -0.22 3.91
N THR A 95 -4.74 -0.34 5.23
CA THR A 95 -6.00 -0.08 5.92
C THR A 95 -5.94 1.20 6.70
N GLU A 96 -7.01 1.98 6.64
CA GLU A 96 -7.16 3.12 7.55
C GLU A 96 -7.14 2.60 8.98
N ARG A 97 -6.24 3.16 9.78
CA ARG A 97 -6.22 2.91 11.20
C ARG A 97 -7.21 3.91 11.78
N ASP A 98 -8.33 3.42 12.30
CA ASP A 98 -9.22 4.23 13.12
C ASP A 98 -8.34 4.98 14.11
N GLY A 99 -8.29 6.30 13.96
CA GLY A 99 -7.59 7.19 14.87
C GLY A 99 -8.30 7.04 16.21
N GLY A 100 -7.85 6.06 16.99
CA GLY A 100 -8.41 5.73 18.28
C GLY A 100 -8.41 6.99 19.13
N ASN A 101 -9.60 7.57 19.26
CA ASN A 101 -9.89 8.65 20.17
C ASN A 101 -9.92 8.09 21.60
#